data_AF-A0AAP0S7W9-F1
#
_entry.id   AF-A0AAP0S7W9-F1
#
_cell.length_a   1.000
_cell.length_b   1.000
_cell.length_c   1.000
_cell.angle_alpha   90.00
_cell.angle_beta   90.00
_cell.angle_gamma   90.00
#
_symmetry.space_group_name_H-M   'P 1'
#
loop_
_entity.id
_entity.type
_entity.pdbx_description
1 polymer ?
#
loop_
_entity_poly.entity_id
_entity_poly.type
_entity_poly.pdbx_seq_one_letter_code
_entity_poly.pdbx_strand_id
1 'polypeptide(L)'
;MTITIVDHELPFLSHDLYDVTFFNDEIETLVTHTPSMVGSWIANVEHINRRRLNRLVVGLDVEWRVGICSDVEKLWDGYGLEVANAVDLGCLAARQLGMRKLHRAGLKDLAREILEKDVEKPRSVTLSNWDQAWLSKAQVAYACVDAYLSYKIGRALMAGN
;
A
#
# COMPACT_ATOMS: atom_id res chain seq x y z
N MET A 1 14.94 10.33 8.44
CA MET A 1 14.54 9.34 7.41
C MET A 1 14.30 10.13 6.14
N THR A 2 14.92 9.74 5.02
CA THR A 2 14.75 10.48 3.75
C THR A 2 14.04 9.56 2.77
N ILE A 3 12.85 9.96 2.33
CA ILE A 3 12.17 9.37 1.18
C ILE A 3 12.66 10.13 -0.05
N THR A 4 13.11 9.42 -1.07
CA THR A 4 13.40 10.01 -2.38
C THR A 4 12.41 9.51 -3.40
N ILE A 5 12.08 10.37 -4.36
CA ILE A 5 11.15 10.05 -5.44
C ILE A 5 11.71 10.60 -6.73
N VAL A 6 11.88 9.71 -7.71
CA VAL A 6 12.29 10.03 -9.07
C VAL A 6 11.07 9.89 -9.96
N ASP A 7 10.82 10.90 -10.79
CA ASP A 7 9.73 10.93 -11.76
C ASP A 7 10.29 10.57 -13.13
N HIS A 8 9.64 9.64 -13.83
CA HIS A 8 10.08 9.21 -15.16
C HIS A 8 9.65 10.16 -16.27
N GLU A 9 8.80 11.16 -15.96
CA GLU A 9 8.35 12.22 -16.86
C GLU A 9 7.79 11.67 -18.19
N LEU A 10 6.93 10.65 -18.08
CA LEU A 10 6.35 9.99 -19.24
C LEU A 10 5.44 10.94 -20.04
N PRO A 11 5.33 10.78 -21.37
CA PRO A 11 4.50 11.63 -22.21
C PRO A 11 3.00 11.23 -22.18
N PHE A 12 2.59 10.34 -21.28
CA PHE A 12 1.25 9.77 -21.25
C PHE A 12 0.35 10.49 -20.26
N LEU A 13 -0.91 10.72 -20.62
CA LEU A 13 -1.90 11.30 -19.70
C LEU A 13 -2.57 10.24 -18.80
N SER A 14 -2.45 8.96 -19.16
CA SER A 14 -3.13 7.88 -18.45
C SER A 14 -2.51 7.55 -17.10
N HIS A 15 -1.19 7.71 -16.97
CA HIS A 15 -0.44 7.30 -15.80
C HIS A 15 0.93 7.97 -15.77
N ASP A 16 1.49 8.04 -14.56
CA ASP A 16 2.86 8.44 -14.29
C ASP A 16 3.60 7.26 -13.64
N LEU A 17 4.91 7.17 -13.87
CA LEU A 17 5.79 6.20 -13.21
C LEU A 17 6.82 6.92 -12.35
N TYR A 18 7.03 6.38 -11.16
CA TYR A 18 7.99 6.87 -10.20
C TYR A 18 8.80 5.74 -9.60
N ASP A 19 10.06 6.04 -9.28
CA ASP A 19 10.86 5.22 -8.36
C ASP A 19 10.86 5.90 -6.99
N VAL A 20 10.21 5.27 -6.02
CA VAL A 20 10.20 5.73 -4.62
C VAL A 20 11.21 4.91 -3.85
N THR A 21 12.25 5.56 -3.32
CA THR A 21 13.19 4.90 -2.41
C THR A 21 12.80 5.19 -0.98
N PHE A 22 12.61 4.13 -0.20
CA PHE A 22 12.28 4.19 1.20
C PHE A 22 13.18 3.28 2.01
N PHE A 23 13.94 3.86 2.94
CA PHE A 23 15.10 3.22 3.55
C PHE A 23 16.11 2.78 2.48
N ASN A 24 16.20 1.48 2.20
CA ASN A 24 17.09 0.89 1.19
C ASN A 24 16.30 0.05 0.17
N ASP A 25 14.97 0.13 0.19
CA ASP A 25 14.12 -0.54 -0.79
C ASP A 25 13.70 0.50 -1.83
N GLU A 26 13.82 0.12 -3.10
CA GLU A 26 13.28 0.87 -4.23
C GLU A 26 11.94 0.27 -4.63
N ILE A 27 10.96 1.14 -4.87
CA ILE A 27 9.57 0.77 -5.11
C ILE A 27 9.12 1.42 -6.42
N GLU A 28 8.97 0.60 -7.45
CA GLU A 28 8.34 1.00 -8.71
C GLU A 28 6.87 1.35 -8.44
N THR A 29 6.49 2.58 -8.75
CA THR A 29 5.20 3.16 -8.38
C THR A 29 4.48 3.67 -9.62
N LEU A 30 3.29 3.12 -9.88
CA LEU A 30 2.40 3.59 -10.93
C LEU A 30 1.26 4.41 -10.32
N VAL A 31 1.10 5.65 -10.79
CA VAL A 31 0.00 6.53 -10.41
C VAL A 31 -0.94 6.68 -11.60
N THR A 32 -2.23 6.42 -11.42
CA THR A 32 -3.19 6.47 -12.53
C THR A 32 -4.59 6.81 -12.05
N HIS A 33 -5.31 7.57 -12.86
CA HIS A 33 -6.77 7.73 -12.75
C HIS A 33 -7.53 6.84 -13.75
N THR A 34 -6.81 6.01 -14.53
CA THR A 34 -7.37 5.16 -15.57
C THR A 34 -7.50 3.72 -15.05
N PRO A 35 -8.72 3.19 -14.86
CA PRO A 35 -8.93 1.84 -14.31
C PRO A 35 -8.22 0.72 -15.09
N SER A 36 -8.12 0.81 -16.42
CA SER A 36 -7.47 -0.21 -17.24
C SER A 36 -5.95 -0.30 -17.02
N MET A 37 -5.31 0.78 -16.54
CA MET A 37 -3.89 0.76 -16.15
C MET A 37 -3.69 -0.10 -14.90
N VAL A 38 -4.63 -0.04 -13.94
CA VAL A 38 -4.63 -0.92 -12.76
C VAL A 38 -4.78 -2.37 -13.19
N GLY A 39 -5.75 -2.67 -14.06
CA GLY A 39 -5.94 -4.02 -14.60
C GLY A 39 -4.71 -4.56 -15.33
N SER A 40 -4.06 -3.71 -16.14
CA SER A 40 -2.82 -4.07 -16.85
C SER A 40 -1.66 -4.33 -15.89
N TRP A 41 -1.54 -3.52 -14.84
CA TRP A 41 -0.54 -3.71 -13.80
C TRP A 41 -0.74 -5.03 -13.06
N ILE A 42 -1.97 -5.36 -12.62
CA ILE A 42 -2.28 -6.64 -11.96
C ILE A 42 -1.93 -7.82 -12.86
N ALA A 43 -2.41 -7.80 -14.12
CA ALA A 43 -2.16 -8.88 -15.07
C ALA A 43 -0.65 -9.09 -15.32
N ASN A 44 0.13 -8.01 -15.38
CA ASN A 44 1.58 -8.10 -15.52
C ASN A 44 2.25 -8.70 -14.28
N VAL A 45 1.87 -8.25 -13.07
CA VAL A 45 2.38 -8.78 -11.80
C VAL A 45 2.08 -10.27 -11.68
N GLU A 46 0.87 -10.69 -12.01
CA GLU A 46 0.49 -12.11 -12.03
C GLU A 46 1.30 -12.90 -13.05
N HIS A 47 1.47 -12.37 -14.27
CA HIS A 47 2.23 -13.03 -15.32
C HIS A 47 3.69 -13.29 -14.91
N ILE A 48 4.34 -12.29 -14.30
CA ILE A 48 5.70 -12.37 -13.78
C ILE A 48 5.77 -13.41 -12.65
N ASN A 49 4.76 -13.43 -11.78
CA ASN A 49 4.69 -14.31 -10.61
C ASN A 49 3.95 -15.63 -10.86
N ARG A 50 3.68 -16.01 -12.12
CA ARG A 50 2.80 -17.15 -12.48
C ARG A 50 3.13 -18.48 -11.81
N ARG A 51 4.40 -18.71 -11.47
CA ARG A 51 4.88 -19.92 -10.79
C ARG A 51 4.59 -19.96 -9.28
N ARG A 52 4.15 -18.84 -8.70
CA ARG A 52 3.98 -18.64 -7.26
C ARG A 52 2.68 -17.88 -6.94
N LEU A 53 1.70 -17.87 -7.84
CA LEU A 53 0.45 -17.12 -7.65
C LEU A 53 -0.26 -17.50 -6.35
N ASN A 54 -0.27 -18.78 -6.00
CA ASN A 54 -0.83 -19.29 -4.75
C ASN A 54 -0.08 -18.83 -3.48
N ARG A 55 1.05 -18.12 -3.63
CA ARG A 55 1.86 -17.55 -2.55
C ARG A 55 2.12 -16.06 -2.73
N LEU A 56 1.50 -15.43 -3.73
CA LEU A 56 1.66 -14.00 -3.97
C LEU A 56 0.98 -13.24 -2.83
N VAL A 57 1.75 -12.37 -2.18
CA VAL A 57 1.25 -11.48 -1.13
C VAL A 57 1.29 -10.07 -1.69
N VAL A 58 0.15 -9.39 -1.63
CA VAL A 58 0.00 -7.99 -2.04
C VAL A 58 -0.31 -7.18 -0.78
N GLY A 59 0.43 -6.09 -0.56
CA GLY A 59 0.04 -5.08 0.41
C GLY A 59 -0.99 -4.17 -0.23
N LEU A 60 -2.11 -3.99 0.45
CA LEU A 60 -3.15 -3.07 0.03
C LEU A 60 -3.32 -2.04 1.14
N ASP A 61 -3.35 -0.77 0.75
CA ASP A 61 -3.74 0.32 1.63
C ASP A 61 -4.84 1.11 0.92
N VAL A 62 -5.91 1.37 1.65
CA VAL A 62 -7.10 2.05 1.12
C VAL A 62 -7.52 3.12 2.11
N GLU A 63 -7.40 4.38 1.68
CA GLU A 63 -7.81 5.53 2.48
C GLU A 63 -9.29 5.84 2.21
N TRP A 64 -10.18 4.92 2.61
CA TRP A 64 -11.62 5.15 2.62
C TRP A 64 -12.16 5.12 4.04
N ARG A 65 -13.10 6.03 4.35
CA ARG A 65 -13.58 6.29 5.72
C ARG A 65 -14.38 5.16 6.40
N VAL A 66 -14.51 3.98 5.78
CA VAL A 66 -15.51 2.96 6.16
C VAL A 66 -14.95 1.56 6.47
N GLY A 67 -13.62 1.40 6.50
CA GLY A 67 -12.96 0.19 6.97
C GLY A 67 -12.98 -0.98 5.98
N ILE A 68 -12.18 -2.01 6.28
CA ILE A 68 -11.72 -3.02 5.31
C ILE A 68 -12.84 -3.74 4.54
N CYS A 69 -13.97 -4.05 5.18
CA CYS A 69 -15.08 -4.73 4.49
C CYS A 69 -15.72 -3.83 3.42
N SER A 70 -15.88 -2.54 3.71
CA SER A 70 -16.38 -1.59 2.73
C SER A 70 -15.38 -1.36 1.60
N ASP A 71 -14.08 -1.52 1.88
CA ASP A 71 -13.03 -1.38 0.88
C ASP A 71 -13.03 -2.54 -0.11
N VAL A 72 -13.23 -3.78 0.39
CA VAL A 72 -13.41 -4.97 -0.46
C VAL A 72 -14.64 -4.82 -1.36
N GLU A 73 -15.79 -4.40 -0.81
CA GLU A 73 -17.02 -4.20 -1.58
C GLU A 73 -16.83 -3.17 -2.70
N LYS A 74 -16.17 -2.04 -2.41
CA LYS A 74 -15.93 -0.99 -3.41
C LYS A 74 -14.91 -1.39 -4.48
N LEU A 75 -13.91 -2.20 -4.14
CA LEU A 75 -12.98 -2.74 -5.13
C LEU A 75 -13.71 -3.64 -6.14
N TRP A 76 -14.66 -4.43 -5.65
CA TRP A 76 -15.54 -5.21 -6.52
C TRP A 76 -16.48 -4.32 -7.33
N ASP A 77 -17.24 -3.45 -6.69
CA ASP A 77 -18.28 -2.64 -7.36
C ASP A 77 -17.71 -1.63 -8.36
N GLY A 78 -16.57 -1.01 -8.03
CA GLY A 78 -15.95 0.02 -8.85
C GLY A 78 -15.02 -0.50 -9.94
N TYR A 79 -14.36 -1.63 -9.68
CA TYR A 79 -13.24 -2.10 -10.51
C TYR A 79 -13.30 -3.59 -10.89
N GLY A 80 -14.30 -4.34 -10.40
CA GLY A 80 -14.40 -5.78 -10.60
C GLY A 80 -13.25 -6.57 -9.96
N LEU A 81 -12.59 -5.99 -8.95
CA LEU A 81 -11.43 -6.59 -8.29
C LEU A 81 -11.89 -7.42 -7.09
N GLU A 82 -11.79 -8.74 -7.21
CA GLU A 82 -12.09 -9.66 -6.11
C GLU A 82 -10.94 -9.69 -5.10
N VAL A 83 -11.25 -9.42 -3.83
CA VAL A 83 -10.31 -9.57 -2.72
C VAL A 83 -10.68 -10.80 -1.90
N ALA A 84 -10.04 -11.94 -2.21
CA ALA A 84 -10.39 -13.21 -1.59
C ALA A 84 -10.02 -13.32 -0.11
N ASN A 85 -8.94 -12.67 0.34
CA ASN A 85 -8.37 -12.83 1.69
C ASN A 85 -7.90 -11.49 2.28
N ALA A 86 -8.83 -10.60 2.61
CA ALA A 86 -8.52 -9.36 3.32
C ALA A 86 -8.22 -9.64 4.81
N VAL A 87 -7.11 -9.08 5.32
CA VAL A 87 -6.70 -9.23 6.72
C VAL A 87 -6.37 -7.88 7.32
N ASP A 88 -7.00 -7.55 8.45
CA ASP A 88 -6.66 -6.37 9.24
C ASP A 88 -5.33 -6.59 9.97
N LEU A 89 -4.33 -5.75 9.68
CA LEU A 89 -2.98 -5.88 10.23
C LEU A 89 -2.93 -5.64 11.75
N GLY A 90 -3.75 -4.73 12.27
CA GLY A 90 -3.81 -4.47 13.71
C GLY A 90 -4.33 -5.68 14.49
N CYS A 91 -5.40 -6.31 13.99
CA CYS A 91 -5.96 -7.54 14.51
C CYS A 91 -4.95 -8.70 14.42
N LEU A 92 -4.30 -8.86 13.27
CA LEU A 92 -3.30 -9.91 13.07
C LEU A 92 -2.11 -9.74 14.02
N ALA A 93 -1.57 -8.52 14.13
CA ALA A 93 -0.47 -8.19 15.03
C ALA A 93 -0.82 -8.41 16.49
N ALA A 94 -1.99 -7.96 16.94
CA ALA A 94 -2.44 -8.17 18.31
C ALA A 94 -2.57 -9.65 18.66
N ARG A 95 -3.02 -10.47 17.70
CA ARG A 95 -3.16 -11.92 17.88
C ARG A 95 -1.81 -12.63 17.93
N GLN A 96 -0.90 -12.34 16.99
CA GLN A 96 0.39 -13.04 16.92
C GLN A 96 1.38 -12.61 17.99
N LEU A 97 1.39 -11.33 18.38
CA LEU A 97 2.31 -10.81 19.39
C LEU A 97 1.72 -10.83 20.81
N GLY A 98 0.43 -11.16 20.97
CA GLY A 98 -0.26 -11.11 22.27
C GLY A 98 -0.48 -9.69 22.81
N MET A 99 -0.32 -8.66 21.97
CA MET A 99 -0.32 -7.25 22.36
C MET A 99 -1.63 -6.56 21.98
N ARG A 100 -2.63 -6.58 22.89
CA ARG A 100 -3.97 -6.02 22.64
C ARG A 100 -3.98 -4.56 22.16
N LYS A 101 -2.98 -3.76 22.56
CA LYS A 101 -2.83 -2.36 22.12
C LYS A 101 -2.70 -2.22 20.60
N LEU A 102 -2.18 -3.24 19.91
CA LEU A 102 -1.94 -3.19 18.46
C LEU A 102 -3.22 -3.33 17.63
N HIS A 103 -4.32 -3.79 18.22
CA HIS A 103 -5.60 -3.93 17.53
C HIS A 103 -6.09 -2.60 16.93
N ARG A 104 -5.76 -1.47 17.58
CA ARG A 104 -6.15 -0.13 17.12
C ARG A 104 -4.94 0.71 16.71
N ALA A 105 -3.78 0.08 16.56
CA ALA A 105 -2.57 0.77 16.15
C ALA A 105 -2.68 1.14 14.67
N GLY A 106 -2.30 2.37 14.34
CA GLY A 106 -2.15 2.78 12.95
C GLY A 106 -0.89 2.17 12.33
N LEU A 107 -0.78 2.28 11.02
CA LEU A 107 0.34 1.70 10.26
C LEU A 107 1.72 2.14 10.77
N LYS A 108 1.85 3.41 11.18
CA LYS A 108 3.08 3.93 11.81
C LYS A 108 3.47 3.17 13.08
N ASP A 109 2.51 2.95 13.98
CA ASP A 109 2.78 2.27 15.25
C ASP A 109 3.09 0.79 15.03
N LEU A 110 2.42 0.15 14.07
CA LEU A 110 2.70 -1.22 13.65
C LEU A 110 4.09 -1.34 13.01
N ALA A 111 4.47 -0.41 12.13
CA ALA A 111 5.80 -0.40 11.52
C ALA A 111 6.92 -0.30 12.57
N ARG A 112 6.73 0.56 13.58
CA ARG A 112 7.69 0.70 14.68
C ARG A 112 7.80 -0.57 15.51
N GLU A 113 6.67 -1.20 15.87
CA GLU A 113 6.66 -2.37 16.74
C GLU A 113 7.13 -3.65 16.02
N ILE A 114 6.79 -3.82 14.74
CA ILE A 114 7.00 -5.09 14.01
C ILE A 114 8.25 -5.05 13.13
N LEU A 115 8.54 -3.91 12.51
CA LEU A 115 9.67 -3.75 11.58
C LEU A 115 10.83 -2.97 12.19
N GLU A 116 10.70 -2.47 13.42
CA GLU A 116 11.66 -1.58 14.08
C GLU A 116 11.99 -0.33 13.24
N LYS A 117 11.05 0.09 12.37
CA LYS A 117 11.19 1.24 11.49
C LYS A 117 10.33 2.39 12.02
N ASP A 118 10.98 3.49 12.43
CA ASP A 118 10.26 4.71 12.78
C ASP A 118 9.92 5.52 11.53
N VAL A 119 8.63 5.66 11.27
CA VAL A 119 8.10 6.28 10.05
C VAL A 119 7.48 7.62 10.39
N GLU A 120 7.99 8.68 9.78
CA GLU A 120 7.34 9.99 9.83
C GLU A 120 6.24 10.08 8.78
N LYS A 121 5.02 10.40 9.23
CA LYS A 121 3.87 10.66 8.38
C LYS A 121 3.45 12.12 8.57
N PRO A 122 3.93 13.06 7.73
CA PRO A 122 3.68 14.47 7.91
C PRO A 122 2.18 14.78 7.83
N ARG A 123 1.64 15.45 8.86
CA ARG A 123 0.22 15.85 8.88
C ARG A 123 -0.16 16.72 7.69
N SER A 124 0.78 17.51 7.17
CA SER A 124 0.60 18.33 5.97
C SER A 124 0.25 17.51 4.73
N VAL A 125 0.74 16.27 4.62
CA VAL A 125 0.40 15.35 3.53
C VAL A 125 -0.84 14.54 3.87
N THR A 126 -0.91 14.00 5.10
CA THR A 126 -2.07 13.20 5.55
C THR A 126 -3.39 13.95 5.41
N LEU A 127 -3.41 15.24 5.77
CA LEU A 127 -4.60 16.10 5.70
C LEU A 127 -4.65 16.98 4.45
N SER A 128 -3.82 16.69 3.44
CA SER A 128 -3.82 17.41 2.16
C SER A 128 -5.07 17.09 1.34
N ASN A 129 -5.28 17.84 0.25
CA ASN A 129 -6.35 17.55 -0.68
C ASN A 129 -5.99 16.34 -1.55
N TRP A 130 -6.55 15.17 -1.23
CA TRP A 130 -6.37 13.93 -2.00
C TRP A 130 -7.33 13.79 -3.19
N ASP A 131 -8.39 14.61 -3.24
CA ASP A 131 -9.40 14.60 -4.31
C ASP A 131 -9.03 15.49 -5.50
N GLN A 132 -7.75 15.84 -5.64
CA GLN A 132 -7.26 16.65 -6.76
C GLN A 132 -6.89 15.78 -7.96
N ALA A 133 -7.01 16.36 -9.17
CA ALA A 133 -6.74 15.63 -10.42
C ALA A 133 -5.28 15.11 -10.54
N TRP A 134 -4.34 15.80 -9.90
CA TRP A 134 -2.92 15.47 -9.95
C TRP A 134 -2.33 15.48 -8.54
N LEU A 135 -1.79 14.35 -8.10
CA LEU A 135 -1.16 14.24 -6.80
C LEU A 135 0.25 14.87 -6.82
N SER A 136 0.63 15.48 -5.70
CA SER A 136 2.01 15.94 -5.52
C SER A 136 2.96 14.76 -5.30
N LYS A 137 4.26 14.93 -5.63
CA LYS A 137 5.30 13.92 -5.34
C LYS A 137 5.31 13.47 -3.87
N ALA A 138 4.98 14.37 -2.93
CA ALA A 138 4.86 14.05 -1.52
C ALA A 138 3.68 13.12 -1.21
N GLN A 139 2.52 13.33 -1.86
CA GLN A 139 1.36 12.44 -1.76
C GLN A 139 1.62 11.09 -2.41
N VAL A 140 2.26 11.05 -3.58
CA VAL A 140 2.65 9.81 -4.25
C VAL A 140 3.58 8.99 -3.38
N ALA A 141 4.64 9.61 -2.85
CA ALA A 141 5.56 8.97 -1.92
C ALA A 141 4.86 8.45 -0.66
N TYR A 142 3.92 9.22 -0.10
CA TYR A 142 3.15 8.83 1.08
C TYR A 142 2.32 7.57 0.82
N ALA A 143 1.48 7.56 -0.23
CA ALA A 143 0.63 6.43 -0.55
C ALA A 143 1.44 5.17 -0.91
N CYS A 144 2.55 5.34 -1.63
CA CYS A 144 3.49 4.27 -1.93
C CYS A 144 4.08 3.64 -0.66
N VAL A 145 4.57 4.47 0.27
CA VAL A 145 5.15 4.01 1.54
C VAL A 145 4.11 3.28 2.39
N ASP A 146 2.86 3.74 2.40
CA ASP A 146 1.79 3.06 3.14
C ASP A 146 1.49 1.67 2.59
N ALA A 147 1.29 1.53 1.28
CA ALA A 147 1.11 0.22 0.65
C ALA A 147 2.30 -0.73 0.89
N TYR A 148 3.53 -0.21 0.79
CA TYR A 148 4.75 -0.97 1.05
C TYR A 148 4.86 -1.42 2.51
N LEU A 149 4.54 -0.55 3.48
CA LEU A 149 4.56 -0.89 4.90
C LEU A 149 3.51 -1.96 5.21
N SER A 150 2.31 -1.83 4.66
CA SER A 150 1.25 -2.84 4.78
C SER A 150 1.72 -4.22 4.29
N TYR A 151 2.39 -4.27 3.14
CA TYR A 151 3.02 -5.48 2.62
C TYR A 151 4.08 -6.06 3.56
N LYS A 152 5.06 -5.25 3.99
CA LYS A 152 6.19 -5.74 4.81
C LYS A 152 5.72 -6.20 6.18
N ILE A 153 4.79 -5.49 6.82
CA ILE A 153 4.20 -5.88 8.11
C ILE A 153 3.44 -7.19 7.96
N GLY A 154 2.53 -7.29 6.99
CA GLY A 154 1.76 -8.51 6.74
C GLY A 154 2.68 -9.71 6.49
N ARG A 155 3.74 -9.52 5.71
CA ARG A 155 4.76 -10.56 5.49
C ARG A 155 5.51 -10.98 6.74
N ALA A 156 5.94 -10.03 7.57
CA ALA A 156 6.67 -10.33 8.80
C ALA A 156 5.79 -11.16 9.76
N LEU A 157 4.52 -10.76 9.89
CA LEU A 157 3.50 -11.46 10.66
C LEU A 157 3.25 -12.88 10.12
N MET A 158 3.11 -13.06 8.80
CA MET A 158 2.89 -14.39 8.21
C MET A 158 4.10 -15.32 8.26
N ALA A 159 5.33 -14.78 8.32
CA ALA A 159 6.55 -15.58 8.38
C ALA A 159 6.85 -16.16 9.77
N GLY A 160 6.20 -15.66 10.82
CA GLY A 160 6.31 -16.17 12.19
C GLY A 160 5.39 -17.35 12.51
N ASN A 161 4.69 -17.89 11.51
CA ASN A 161 3.78 -19.05 11.64
C ASN A 161 4.42 -20.33 11.10
#